data_AF-A0A936I9G4-F1
#
_entry.id   AF-A0A936I9G4-F1
#
_cell.length_a   1.000
_cell.length_b   1.000
_cell.length_c   1.000
_cell.angle_alpha   90.00
_cell.angle_beta   90.00
_cell.angle_gamma   90.00
#
_symmetry.space_group_name_H-M   'P 1'
#
loop_
_entity.id
_entity.type
_entity.pdbx_description
1 polymer ?
#
loop_
_entity_poly.entity_id
_entity_poly.type
_entity_poly.pdbx_seq_one_letter_code
_entity_poly.pdbx_strand_id
1 'polypeptide(L)'
;MKRFVLYASVAFSSGLFFANIYNSIVNAANWESNVPYSITATRDFFVVANPGTFFQLIDPTNLILIAITLILFWKKSTSIRLYLSIALLCYISSMILTFTYFYPRNEIMFLSEQLPDTETLKRVASEWGRMNWVRSLIWLVGLVCSFLALDKASSSTQKPS
;
A
#
# COMPACT_ATOMS: atom_id res chain seq x y z
N MET A 1 15.03 18.34 -12.59
CA MET A 1 13.56 18.21 -12.47
C MET A 1 13.05 16.76 -12.56
N LYS A 2 13.28 15.99 -13.64
CA LYS A 2 12.71 14.61 -13.79
C LYS A 2 13.02 13.64 -12.63
N ARG A 3 14.21 13.73 -12.02
CA ARG A 3 14.61 12.88 -10.89
C ARG A 3 13.83 13.15 -9.61
N PHE A 4 13.39 14.39 -9.40
CA PHE A 4 12.64 14.75 -8.21
C PHE A 4 11.34 13.94 -8.11
N VAL A 5 10.69 13.69 -9.25
CA VAL A 5 9.47 12.85 -9.32
C VAL A 5 9.77 11.40 -8.94
N LEU A 6 10.91 10.85 -9.38
CA LEU A 6 11.31 9.48 -9.01
C LEU A 6 11.67 9.37 -7.51
N TYR A 7 12.39 10.35 -6.95
CA TYR A 7 12.64 10.42 -5.52
C TYR A 7 11.33 10.54 -4.71
N ALA A 8 10.41 11.39 -5.15
CA ALA A 8 9.10 11.54 -4.53
C ALA A 8 8.30 10.22 -4.59
N SER A 9 8.29 9.55 -5.75
CA SER A 9 7.62 8.24 -5.90
C SER A 9 8.19 7.19 -4.95
N VAL A 10 9.53 7.11 -4.81
CA VAL A 10 10.19 6.19 -3.87
C VAL A 10 9.85 6.53 -2.42
N ALA A 11 9.84 7.82 -2.05
CA ALA A 11 9.50 8.27 -0.70
C ALA A 11 8.05 7.90 -0.34
N PHE A 12 7.09 8.19 -1.23
CA PHE A 12 5.68 7.84 -1.04
C PHE A 12 5.48 6.32 -0.96
N SER A 13 6.09 5.57 -1.87
CA SER A 13 6.03 4.10 -1.87
C SER A 13 6.61 3.49 -0.59
N SER A 14 7.69 4.09 -0.05
CA SER A 14 8.27 3.66 1.24
C SER A 14 7.30 3.91 2.39
N GLY A 15 6.68 5.10 2.45
CA GLY A 15 5.67 5.43 3.44
C GLY A 15 4.48 4.46 3.41
N LEU A 16 3.98 4.15 2.22
CA LEU A 16 2.87 3.21 2.02
C LEU A 16 3.24 1.78 2.43
N PHE A 17 4.45 1.33 2.10
CA PHE A 17 4.94 0.02 2.55
C PHE A 17 4.99 -0.08 4.07
N PHE A 18 5.62 0.89 4.75
CA PHE A 18 5.70 0.88 6.21
C PHE A 18 4.34 1.05 6.88
N ALA A 19 3.43 1.84 6.32
CA ALA A 19 2.06 1.94 6.81
C ALA A 19 1.31 0.61 6.69
N ASN A 20 1.51 -0.16 5.62
CA ASN A 20 0.95 -1.51 5.49
C ASN A 20 1.54 -2.49 6.50
N ILE A 21 2.85 -2.43 6.74
CA ILE A 21 3.51 -3.25 7.77
C ILE A 21 2.99 -2.90 9.17
N TYR A 22 2.88 -1.61 9.49
CA TYR A 22 2.29 -1.14 10.74
C TYR A 22 0.86 -1.66 10.91
N ASN A 23 0.06 -1.60 9.84
CA ASN A 23 -1.28 -2.14 9.81
C ASN A 23 -1.32 -3.64 10.14
N SER A 24 -0.36 -4.44 9.65
CA SER A 24 -0.29 -5.86 10.00
C SER A 24 0.17 -6.09 11.44
N ILE A 25 1.24 -5.43 11.87
CA ILE A 25 1.90 -5.71 13.15
C ILE A 25 1.09 -5.15 14.32
N VAL A 26 0.51 -3.97 14.14
CA VAL A 26 -0.18 -3.24 15.22
C VAL A 26 -1.68 -3.37 15.06
N ASN A 27 -2.24 -2.90 13.94
CA ASN A 27 -3.69 -2.79 13.83
C ASN A 27 -4.37 -4.17 13.74
N ALA A 28 -3.98 -5.02 12.80
CA ALA A 28 -4.56 -6.37 12.65
C ALA A 28 -4.39 -7.22 13.91
N ALA A 29 -3.21 -7.19 14.54
CA ALA A 29 -2.98 -7.89 15.80
C ALA A 29 -3.96 -7.46 16.91
N ASN A 30 -4.23 -6.15 17.03
CA ASN A 30 -5.22 -5.65 17.98
C ASN A 30 -6.65 -6.06 17.60
N TRP A 31 -7.01 -5.99 16.33
CA TRP A 31 -8.34 -6.38 15.84
C TRP A 31 -8.65 -7.85 16.11
N GLU A 32 -7.66 -8.73 15.93
CA GLU A 32 -7.80 -10.18 16.11
C GLU A 32 -7.78 -10.65 17.58
N SER A 33 -7.26 -9.83 18.50
CA SER A 33 -6.93 -10.24 19.88
C SER A 33 -8.10 -10.68 20.76
N ASN A 34 -9.25 -9.99 20.70
CA ASN A 34 -10.40 -10.24 21.58
C ASN A 34 -11.72 -9.85 20.91
N VAL A 35 -12.03 -10.53 19.81
CA VAL A 35 -13.27 -10.32 19.04
C VAL A 35 -14.49 -10.81 19.84
N PRO A 36 -15.59 -10.03 19.95
CA PRO A 36 -15.91 -8.81 19.19
C PRO A 36 -15.44 -7.50 19.83
N TYR A 37 -15.04 -7.52 21.11
CA TYR A 37 -14.74 -6.31 21.88
C TYR A 37 -13.61 -5.46 21.26
N SER A 38 -12.57 -6.09 20.71
CA SER A 38 -11.47 -5.40 20.01
C SER A 38 -11.96 -4.60 18.79
N ILE A 39 -12.94 -5.14 18.05
CA ILE A 39 -13.53 -4.51 16.89
C ILE A 39 -14.40 -3.32 17.30
N THR A 40 -15.24 -3.49 18.33
CA THR A 40 -16.02 -2.38 18.89
C THR A 40 -15.11 -1.24 19.37
N ALA A 41 -14.08 -1.56 20.16
CA ALA A 41 -13.12 -0.55 20.64
C ALA A 41 -12.41 0.18 19.49
N THR A 42 -12.11 -0.53 18.39
CA THR A 42 -11.52 0.07 17.19
C THR A 42 -12.46 1.06 16.53
N ARG A 43 -13.76 0.72 16.42
CA ARG A 43 -14.80 1.61 15.87
C ARG A 43 -14.90 2.90 16.69
N ASP A 44 -14.88 2.76 18.02
CA ASP A 44 -14.97 3.89 18.94
C ASP A 44 -13.71 4.77 18.91
N PHE A 45 -12.54 4.19 18.64
CA PHE A 45 -11.28 4.94 18.52
C PHE A 45 -11.18 5.72 17.20
N PHE A 46 -11.64 5.14 16.08
CA PHE A 46 -11.46 5.68 14.73
C PHE A 46 -12.64 6.52 14.20
N VAL A 47 -13.41 7.15 15.09
CA VAL A 47 -14.59 7.96 14.73
C VAL A 47 -14.23 9.19 13.88
N VAL A 48 -13.09 9.83 14.16
CA VAL A 48 -12.69 11.08 13.47
C VAL A 48 -11.84 10.82 12.22
N ALA A 49 -10.85 9.94 12.34
CA ALA A 49 -9.96 9.54 11.27
C ALA A 49 -9.58 8.08 11.45
N ASN A 50 -9.41 7.37 10.34
CA ASN A 50 -9.05 5.96 10.34
C ASN A 50 -7.90 5.72 9.35
N PRO A 51 -7.30 4.52 9.30
CA PRO A 51 -6.22 4.24 8.34
C PRO A 51 -6.61 4.59 6.90
N GLY A 52 -7.88 4.38 6.51
CA GLY A 52 -8.42 4.75 5.21
C GLY A 52 -8.26 6.23 4.87
N THR A 53 -8.36 7.15 5.85
CA THR A 53 -8.13 8.58 5.66
C THR A 53 -6.72 8.87 5.10
N PHE A 54 -5.71 8.13 5.55
CA PHE A 54 -4.35 8.23 5.03
C PHE A 54 -4.23 7.60 3.63
N PHE A 55 -4.69 6.35 3.47
CA PHE A 55 -4.51 5.62 2.20
C PHE A 55 -5.29 6.24 1.04
N GLN A 56 -6.49 6.77 1.27
CA GLN A 56 -7.29 7.44 0.24
C GLN A 56 -6.57 8.63 -0.40
N LEU A 57 -5.68 9.30 0.33
CA LEU A 57 -4.89 10.40 -0.19
C LEU A 57 -3.56 9.92 -0.79
N ILE A 58 -2.84 9.07 -0.06
CA ILE A 58 -1.44 8.75 -0.39
C ILE A 58 -1.33 7.69 -1.50
N ASP A 59 -2.22 6.68 -1.55
CA ASP A 59 -2.17 5.64 -2.59
C ASP A 59 -2.37 6.22 -4.01
N PRO A 60 -3.43 7.02 -4.29
CA PRO A 60 -3.62 7.61 -5.62
C PRO A 60 -2.48 8.56 -6.00
N THR A 61 -1.97 9.33 -5.04
CA THR A 61 -0.84 10.23 -5.25
C THR A 61 0.41 9.45 -5.68
N ASN A 62 0.71 8.34 -5.02
CA ASN A 62 1.83 7.49 -5.40
C ASN A 62 1.65 6.87 -6.80
N LEU A 63 0.44 6.43 -7.15
CA LEU A 63 0.13 5.90 -8.48
C LEU A 63 0.36 6.93 -9.59
N ILE A 64 -0.05 8.17 -9.37
CA ILE A 64 0.20 9.27 -10.31
C ILE A 64 1.71 9.52 -10.43
N LEU A 65 2.44 9.56 -9.31
CA LEU A 65 3.88 9.79 -9.31
C LEU A 65 4.64 8.70 -10.07
N ILE A 66 4.32 7.41 -9.86
CA ILE A 66 4.99 6.32 -10.56
C ILE A 66 4.65 6.32 -12.07
N ALA A 67 3.42 6.66 -12.44
CA ALA A 67 2.99 6.74 -13.83
C ALA A 67 3.71 7.89 -14.57
N ILE A 68 3.76 9.09 -13.96
CA ILE A 68 4.52 10.21 -14.50
C ILE A 68 6.00 9.84 -14.61
N THR A 69 6.56 9.17 -13.61
CA THR A 69 7.95 8.73 -13.63
C THR A 69 8.23 7.76 -14.77
N LEU A 70 7.36 6.77 -14.99
CA LEU A 70 7.46 5.84 -16.12
C LEU A 70 7.44 6.57 -17.47
N ILE A 71 6.54 7.55 -17.65
CA ILE A 71 6.45 8.36 -18.87
C ILE A 71 7.73 9.18 -19.08
N LEU A 72 8.21 9.88 -18.03
CA LEU A 72 9.40 10.74 -18.11
C LEU A 72 10.69 9.96 -18.42
N PHE A 73 10.76 8.69 -18.01
CA PHE A 73 11.92 7.80 -18.20
C PHE A 73 11.72 6.77 -19.32
N TRP A 74 10.61 6.80 -20.05
CA TRP A 74 10.22 5.78 -21.03
C TRP A 74 11.28 5.49 -22.10
N LYS A 75 11.94 6.54 -22.60
CA LYS A 75 12.96 6.46 -23.65
C LYS A 75 14.40 6.38 -23.11
N LYS A 76 14.60 6.36 -21.79
CA LYS A 76 15.94 6.49 -21.19
C LYS A 76 16.71 5.18 -21.11
N SER A 77 16.06 4.09 -20.69
CA SER A 77 16.67 2.77 -20.58
C SER A 77 15.61 1.69 -20.51
N THR A 78 15.81 0.58 -21.22
CA THR A 78 14.93 -0.59 -21.16
C THR A 78 14.82 -1.14 -19.74
N SER A 79 15.91 -1.17 -18.98
CA SER A 79 15.91 -1.66 -17.59
C SER A 79 15.12 -0.74 -16.66
N ILE A 80 15.31 0.58 -16.76
CA ILE A 80 14.54 1.55 -15.96
C ILE A 80 13.05 1.40 -16.26
N ARG A 81 12.69 1.31 -17.55
CA ARG A 81 11.31 1.11 -17.99
C ARG A 81 10.73 -0.19 -17.40
N LEU A 82 11.47 -1.30 -17.47
CA LEU A 82 11.03 -2.57 -16.91
C LEU A 82 10.73 -2.47 -15.41
N TYR A 83 11.67 -1.93 -14.62
CA TYR A 83 11.50 -1.80 -13.18
C TYR A 83 10.32 -0.89 -12.81
N LEU A 84 10.17 0.26 -13.49
CA LEU A 84 9.05 1.17 -13.26
C LEU A 84 7.72 0.55 -13.68
N SER A 85 7.68 -0.25 -14.76
CA SER A 85 6.48 -0.98 -15.16
C SER A 85 6.09 -2.04 -14.13
N ILE A 86 7.04 -2.81 -13.61
CA ILE A 86 6.79 -3.80 -12.54
C ILE A 86 6.27 -3.09 -11.29
N ALA A 87 6.91 -2.00 -10.87
CA ALA A 87 6.46 -1.20 -9.73
C ALA A 87 5.02 -0.69 -9.89
N LEU A 88 4.70 -0.12 -11.06
CA LEU A 88 3.36 0.34 -11.39
C LEU A 88 2.33 -0.81 -11.31
N LEU A 89 2.65 -1.97 -11.88
CA LEU A 89 1.77 -3.14 -11.83
C LEU A 89 1.54 -3.60 -10.39
N CYS A 90 2.57 -3.69 -9.55
CA CYS A 90 2.44 -4.02 -8.14
C CYS A 90 1.52 -3.04 -7.39
N TYR A 91 1.68 -1.74 -7.59
CA TYR A 91 0.85 -0.73 -6.92
C TYR A 91 -0.60 -0.77 -7.41
N ILE A 92 -0.84 -0.99 -8.70
CA ILE A 92 -2.19 -1.21 -9.24
C ILE A 92 -2.81 -2.47 -8.64
N SER A 93 -2.07 -3.59 -8.58
CA SER A 93 -2.55 -4.83 -7.97
C SER A 93 -2.92 -4.65 -6.50
N SER A 94 -2.11 -3.91 -5.73
CA SER A 94 -2.45 -3.56 -4.34
C SER A 94 -3.71 -2.71 -4.25
N MET A 95 -3.90 -1.75 -5.16
CA MET A 95 -5.11 -0.92 -5.18
C MET A 95 -6.34 -1.76 -5.52
N ILE A 96 -6.27 -2.65 -6.51
CA ILE A 96 -7.35 -3.58 -6.84
C ILE A 96 -7.69 -4.46 -5.64
N LEU A 97 -6.68 -5.01 -4.95
CA LEU A 97 -6.88 -5.81 -3.74
C LEU A 97 -7.56 -4.99 -2.63
N THR A 98 -7.24 -3.71 -2.51
CA THR A 98 -7.85 -2.79 -1.55
C THR A 98 -9.35 -2.67 -1.77
N PHE A 99 -9.79 -2.41 -3.00
CA PHE A 99 -11.21 -2.26 -3.31
C PHE A 99 -11.98 -3.58 -3.31
N THR A 100 -11.39 -4.64 -3.85
CA THR A 100 -12.10 -5.92 -4.07
C THR A 100 -12.06 -6.84 -2.85
N TYR A 101 -11.01 -6.74 -2.03
CA TYR A 101 -10.85 -7.57 -0.84
C TYR A 101 -11.03 -6.78 0.44
N PHE A 102 -10.21 -5.76 0.69
CA PHE A 102 -10.16 -5.10 2.00
C PHE A 102 -11.37 -4.24 2.33
N TYR A 103 -11.88 -3.46 1.38
CA TYR A 103 -13.08 -2.63 1.59
C TYR A 103 -14.29 -3.45 2.06
N PRO A 104 -14.68 -4.56 1.39
CA PRO A 104 -15.75 -5.40 1.89
C PRO A 104 -15.55 -5.91 3.33
N ARG A 105 -14.31 -6.22 3.74
CA ARG A 105 -14.03 -6.66 5.12
C ARG A 105 -14.10 -5.50 6.11
N ASN A 106 -13.62 -4.32 5.72
CA ASN A 106 -13.71 -3.11 6.52
C ASN A 106 -15.18 -2.69 6.74
N GLU A 107 -16.03 -2.82 5.72
CA GLU A 107 -17.47 -2.59 5.83
C GLU A 107 -18.08 -3.49 6.92
N ILE A 108 -17.79 -4.79 6.86
CA ILE A 108 -18.29 -5.77 7.83
C ILE A 108 -17.78 -5.46 9.25
N MET A 109 -16.48 -5.21 9.41
CA MET A 109 -15.87 -5.04 10.74
C MET A 109 -16.14 -3.68 11.37
N PHE A 110 -16.11 -2.60 10.59
CA PHE A 110 -15.98 -1.25 11.15
C PHE A 110 -17.12 -0.30 10.79
N LEU A 111 -17.84 -0.54 9.69
CA LEU A 111 -18.81 0.43 9.15
C LEU A 111 -20.26 -0.04 9.23
N SER A 112 -20.51 -1.34 9.44
CA SER A 112 -21.84 -1.91 9.61
C SER A 112 -22.58 -1.31 10.82
N GLU A 113 -23.85 -0.91 10.64
CA GLU A 113 -24.68 -0.39 11.74
C GLU A 113 -24.79 -1.41 12.87
N GLN A 114 -25.06 -2.67 12.51
CA GLN A 114 -25.07 -3.80 13.43
C GLN A 114 -23.93 -4.76 13.07
N LEU A 115 -23.09 -5.05 14.05
CA LEU A 115 -22.04 -6.05 13.89
C LEU A 115 -22.65 -7.45 13.71
N PRO A 116 -22.07 -8.29 12.83
CA PRO A 116 -22.46 -9.68 12.71
C PRO A 116 -22.04 -10.48 13.95
N ASP A 117 -22.34 -11.77 13.94
CA ASP A 117 -21.94 -12.69 15.00
C ASP A 117 -20.40 -12.75 15.18
N THR A 118 -19.99 -13.18 16.37
CA THR A 118 -18.57 -13.20 16.77
C THR A 118 -17.72 -14.10 15.87
N GLU A 119 -18.25 -15.22 15.38
CA GLU A 119 -17.48 -16.15 14.55
C GLU A 119 -17.24 -15.55 13.15
N THR A 120 -18.24 -14.86 12.59
CA THR A 120 -18.07 -14.08 11.36
C THR A 120 -17.01 -13.00 11.53
N LEU A 121 -17.03 -12.24 12.63
CA LEU A 121 -16.02 -11.21 12.88
C LEU A 121 -14.60 -11.77 13.02
N LYS A 122 -14.42 -12.88 13.76
CA LYS A 122 -13.10 -13.53 13.90
C LYS A 122 -12.55 -13.95 12.55
N ARG A 123 -13.40 -14.58 11.72
CA ARG A 123 -13.03 -15.02 10.38
C ARG A 123 -12.61 -13.83 9.52
N VAL A 124 -13.41 -12.77 9.49
CA VAL A 124 -13.15 -11.58 8.67
C VAL A 124 -11.88 -10.85 9.12
N ALA A 125 -11.64 -10.72 10.43
CA ALA A 125 -10.42 -10.14 10.97
C ALA A 125 -9.18 -10.94 10.56
N SER A 126 -9.20 -12.27 10.72
CA SER A 126 -8.09 -13.15 10.33
C SER A 126 -7.84 -13.16 8.81
N GLU A 127 -8.91 -13.13 8.00
CA GLU A 127 -8.82 -12.97 6.55
C GLU A 127 -8.11 -11.66 6.17
N TRP A 128 -8.49 -10.56 6.81
CA TRP A 128 -7.87 -9.26 6.62
C TRP A 128 -6.37 -9.29 6.98
N GLY A 129 -6.03 -9.79 8.17
CA GLY A 129 -4.64 -9.83 8.66
C GLY A 129 -3.72 -10.62 7.74
N ARG A 130 -4.13 -11.84 7.34
CA ARG A 130 -3.35 -12.68 6.41
C ARG A 130 -3.17 -12.03 5.05
N MET A 131 -4.24 -11.46 4.49
CA MET A 131 -4.15 -10.84 3.16
C MET A 131 -3.33 -9.55 3.20
N ASN A 132 -3.28 -8.83 4.34
CA ASN A 132 -2.46 -7.64 4.45
C ASN A 132 -0.96 -7.94 4.39
N TRP A 133 -0.52 -9.12 4.83
CA TRP A 133 0.84 -9.59 4.59
C TRP A 133 1.13 -9.85 3.11
N VAL A 134 0.18 -10.44 2.38
CA VAL A 134 0.29 -10.61 0.92
C VAL A 134 0.37 -9.25 0.23
N ARG A 135 -0.50 -8.31 0.60
CA ARG A 135 -0.45 -6.92 0.10
C ARG A 135 0.90 -6.25 0.40
N SER A 136 1.45 -6.47 1.60
CA SER A 136 2.74 -5.93 2.01
C SER A 136 3.89 -6.50 1.17
N LEU A 137 3.84 -7.78 0.79
CA LEU A 137 4.82 -8.38 -0.12
C LEU A 137 4.74 -7.75 -1.52
N ILE A 138 3.53 -7.52 -2.05
CA ILE A 138 3.33 -6.84 -3.33
C ILE A 138 3.94 -5.42 -3.27
N TRP A 139 3.69 -4.68 -2.20
CA TRP A 139 4.31 -3.37 -1.97
C TRP A 139 5.83 -3.44 -1.92
N LEU A 140 6.39 -4.42 -1.22
CA LEU A 140 7.84 -4.59 -1.12
C LEU A 140 8.47 -4.82 -2.50
N VAL A 141 7.89 -5.69 -3.33
CA VAL A 141 8.38 -5.93 -4.69
C VAL A 141 8.35 -4.65 -5.52
N GLY A 142 7.24 -3.90 -5.48
CA GLY A 142 7.15 -2.62 -6.20
C GLY A 142 8.15 -1.58 -5.68
N LEU A 143 8.37 -1.53 -4.37
CA LEU A 143 9.31 -0.62 -3.73
C LEU A 143 10.75 -0.93 -4.12
N VAL A 144 11.15 -2.21 -4.07
CA VAL A 144 12.47 -2.66 -4.52
C VAL A 144 12.70 -2.30 -5.98
N CYS A 145 11.72 -2.54 -6.86
CA CYS A 145 11.81 -2.14 -8.26
C CYS A 145 11.97 -0.62 -8.42
N SER A 146 11.26 0.18 -7.62
CA SER A 146 11.38 1.64 -7.62
C SER A 146 12.78 2.10 -7.20
N PHE A 147 13.38 1.47 -6.20
CA PHE A 147 14.77 1.72 -5.81
C PHE A 147 15.78 1.29 -6.89
N LEU A 148 15.59 0.14 -7.53
CA LEU A 148 16.45 -0.32 -8.63
C LEU A 148 16.39 0.64 -9.83
N ALA A 149 15.19 1.17 -10.14
CA ALA A 149 15.03 2.20 -11.16
C ALA A 149 15.77 3.49 -10.80
N LEU A 150 15.69 3.91 -9.53
CA LEU A 150 16.36 5.11 -9.01
C LEU A 150 17.89 4.98 -9.03
N ASP A 151 18.43 3.86 -8.57
CA ASP A 151 19.86 3.57 -8.63
C ASP A 151 20.37 3.62 -10.07
N LYS A 152 19.72 2.89 -10.97
CA LYS A 152 20.10 2.86 -12.39
C LYS A 152 20.01 4.25 -13.05
N ALA A 153 18.98 5.01 -12.71
CA ALA A 153 18.79 6.37 -13.20
C ALA A 153 19.88 7.34 -12.71
N SER A 154 20.51 7.07 -11.57
CA SER A 154 21.56 7.87 -10.94
C SER A 154 22.95 7.48 -11.44
N SER A 155 23.23 6.18 -11.58
CA SER A 155 24.48 5.63 -12.10
C SER A 155 24.70 5.97 -13.59
N SER A 156 23.63 6.07 -14.39
CA SER A 156 23.71 6.47 -15.81
C SER A 156 24.24 7.90 -16.04
N THR A 157 24.34 8.74 -15.01
CA THR A 157 24.93 10.10 -15.11
C THR A 157 26.41 10.16 -14.75
N GLN A 158 26.94 9.15 -14.06
CA GLN A 158 28.32 9.15 -13.57
C GLN A 158 29.34 8.60 -14.58
N LYS A 159 28.96 8.42 -15.85
CA LYS A 159 29.93 8.28 -16.94
C LYS A 159 30.25 9.66 -17.52
N PRO A 160 31.30 10.36 -17.06
CA PRO A 160 31.91 11.40 -17.85
C PRO A 160 32.59 10.77 -19.07
N SER A 161 32.50 11.48 -20.20
CA SER A 161 33.27 11.29 -21.42
C SER A 161 34.77 11.29 -21.16
#